data_AF-A0A8H8ZCY4-F1
#
_entry.id   AF-A0A8H8ZCY4-F1
#
_cell.length_a   1.000
_cell.length_b   1.000
_cell.length_c   1.000
_cell.angle_alpha   90.00
_cell.angle_beta   90.00
_cell.angle_gamma   90.00
#
_symmetry.space_group_name_H-M   'P 1'
#
loop_
_entity.id
_entity.type
_entity.pdbx_description
1 polymer ?
#
loop_
_entity_poly.entity_id
_entity_poly.type
_entity_poly.pdbx_seq_one_letter_code
_entity_poly.pdbx_strand_id
1 'polypeptide(L)'
;MRDIQMVLERWGAWAANNHEDVTWSSIAAGFKGLITSKVKSRPQCCDDDAMIICGCMARLKKNNSDLHDLLVDYYVVGMTFMSLAGKHCCSDGYIGKRLQKAEGIIEGMLMALDIRLEMDIVVNNSN
;
A
#
# COMPACT_ATOMS: atom_id res chain seq x y z
N MET A 1 9.94 -7.14 15.53
CA MET A 1 9.18 -7.78 14.45
C MET A 1 8.44 -6.67 13.73
N ARG A 2 8.55 -6.56 12.40
CA ARG A 2 7.96 -5.46 11.62
C ARG A 2 6.48 -5.74 11.42
N ASP A 3 5.62 -4.74 11.62
CA ASP A 3 4.22 -4.84 11.22
C ASP A 3 4.09 -4.54 9.73
N ILE A 4 4.07 -5.59 8.90
CA ILE A 4 4.01 -5.45 7.44
C ILE A 4 2.70 -4.82 6.97
N GLN A 5 1.59 -5.03 7.69
CA GLN A 5 0.30 -4.45 7.33
C GLN A 5 0.36 -2.94 7.51
N MET A 6 0.87 -2.45 8.65
CA MET A 6 1.08 -1.03 8.87
C MET A 6 2.00 -0.40 7.80
N VAL A 7 3.07 -1.08 7.41
CA VAL A 7 4.00 -0.61 6.38
C VAL A 7 3.30 -0.45 5.04
N LEU A 8 2.54 -1.46 4.61
CA LEU A 8 1.80 -1.44 3.35
C LEU A 8 0.60 -0.47 3.39
N GLU A 9 -0.02 -0.25 4.55
CA GLU A 9 -1.04 0.78 4.73
C GLU A 9 -0.47 2.19 4.50
N ARG A 10 0.68 2.49 5.10
CA ARG A 10 1.34 3.79 4.95
C ARG A 10 1.87 4.02 3.54
N TRP A 11 2.45 2.98 2.94
CA TRP A 11 2.85 3.01 1.53
C TRP A 11 1.66 3.16 0.60
N GLY A 12 0.57 2.44 0.83
CA GLY A 12 -0.64 2.53 0.03
C GLY A 12 -1.27 3.92 0.09
N ALA A 13 -1.24 4.55 1.27
CA ALA A 13 -1.65 5.94 1.44
C ALA A 13 -0.72 6.92 0.69
N TRP A 14 0.59 6.70 0.72
CA TRP A 14 1.56 7.47 -0.06
C TRP A 14 1.31 7.34 -1.56
N ALA A 15 1.18 6.11 -2.07
CA ALA A 15 0.96 5.82 -3.48
C ALA A 15 -0.37 6.40 -4.00
N ALA A 16 -1.43 6.34 -3.21
CA ALA A 16 -2.73 6.92 -3.56
C ALA A 16 -2.70 8.45 -3.63
N ASN A 17 -1.87 9.11 -2.81
CA ASN A 17 -1.77 10.58 -2.76
C ASN A 17 -0.73 11.15 -3.74
N ASN A 18 0.27 10.37 -4.15
CA ASN A 18 1.33 10.77 -5.09
C ASN A 18 1.12 10.23 -6.52
N HIS A 19 -0.13 9.95 -6.92
CA HIS A 19 -0.47 9.76 -8.32
C HIS A 19 -0.13 11.05 -9.08
N GLU A 20 0.79 10.97 -10.05
CA GLU A 20 1.35 12.08 -10.82
C GLU A 20 0.33 13.21 -11.06
N ASP A 21 0.74 14.45 -10.78
CA ASP A 21 0.04 15.72 -11.05
C ASP A 21 -0.33 15.95 -12.54
N VAL A 22 -0.27 14.93 -13.39
CA VAL A 22 -0.49 14.98 -14.85
C VAL A 22 -1.83 14.36 -15.28
N THR A 23 -2.75 14.10 -14.34
CA THR A 23 -4.16 13.90 -14.69
C THR A 23 -5.01 15.04 -14.18
N TRP A 24 -5.54 15.81 -15.13
CA TRP A 24 -6.57 16.85 -14.99
C TRP A 24 -7.28 16.78 -13.64
N SER A 25 -7.04 17.77 -12.78
CA SER A 25 -7.96 18.03 -11.67
C SER A 25 -9.34 18.22 -12.29
N SER A 26 -10.25 17.26 -12.09
CA SER A 26 -11.69 17.44 -12.37
C SER A 26 -12.33 18.52 -11.48
N ILE A 27 -11.52 19.08 -10.58
CA ILE A 27 -11.86 20.10 -9.60
C ILE A 27 -11.35 21.44 -10.13
N ALA A 28 -12.27 22.39 -10.31
CA ALA A 28 -11.92 23.76 -10.64
C ALA A 28 -10.94 24.34 -9.61
N ALA A 29 -9.92 25.07 -10.05
CA ALA A 29 -8.81 25.55 -9.22
C ALA A 29 -9.25 26.30 -7.93
N GLY A 30 -10.45 26.88 -7.90
CA GLY A 30 -11.02 27.54 -6.72
C GLY A 30 -11.49 26.63 -5.58
N PHE A 31 -11.60 25.31 -5.78
CA PHE A 31 -12.08 24.36 -4.78
C PHE A 31 -11.00 23.44 -4.17
N LYS A 32 -9.72 23.65 -4.54
CA LYS A 32 -8.56 22.81 -4.13
C LYS A 32 -8.31 22.76 -2.60
N GLY A 33 -9.00 23.56 -1.80
CA GLY A 33 -8.92 23.57 -0.33
C GLY A 33 -10.25 23.38 0.42
N LEU A 34 -11.37 23.21 -0.27
CA LEU A 34 -12.71 23.11 0.35
C LEU A 34 -13.24 21.68 0.46
N ILE A 35 -12.65 20.75 -0.28
CA ILE A 35 -12.96 19.32 -0.15
C ILE A 35 -12.03 18.75 0.91
N THR A 36 -12.59 18.38 2.07
CA THR A 36 -11.87 17.59 3.06
C THR A 36 -11.60 16.22 2.44
N SER A 37 -10.46 16.10 1.75
CA SER A 37 -10.05 14.87 1.09
C SER A 37 -9.82 13.81 2.17
N LYS A 38 -10.83 12.98 2.45
CA LYS A 38 -10.72 11.81 3.34
C LYS A 38 -9.56 10.87 2.96
N VAL A 39 -9.05 10.98 1.72
CA VAL A 39 -7.87 10.25 1.23
C VAL A 39 -6.55 10.80 1.80
N LYS A 40 -6.46 12.10 2.14
CA LYS A 40 -5.25 12.72 2.73
C LYS A 40 -5.09 12.48 4.23
N SER A 41 -6.05 11.85 4.91
CA SER A 41 -5.99 11.65 6.36
C SER A 41 -5.29 10.37 6.80
N ARG A 42 -5.03 9.42 5.88
CA ARG A 42 -4.29 8.21 6.21
C ARG A 42 -2.82 8.58 6.45
N PRO A 43 -2.18 8.13 7.55
CA PRO A 43 -0.75 8.31 7.76
C PRO A 43 0.03 7.74 6.57
N GLN A 44 0.96 8.52 6.04
CA GLN A 44 1.81 8.15 4.90
C GLN A 44 3.23 7.87 5.40
N CYS A 45 3.98 7.07 4.66
CA CYS A 45 5.43 6.95 4.87
C CYS A 45 6.18 8.12 4.19
N CYS A 46 7.47 8.26 4.49
CA CYS A 46 8.34 9.17 3.76
C CYS A 46 8.64 8.65 2.34
N ASP A 47 9.17 9.52 1.48
CA ASP A 47 9.48 9.18 0.09
C ASP A 47 10.54 8.08 -0.03
N ASP A 48 11.54 8.07 0.85
CA ASP A 48 12.61 7.06 0.85
C ASP A 48 12.07 5.65 1.14
N ASP A 49 11.29 5.52 2.24
CA ASP A 49 10.59 4.27 2.57
C ASP A 49 9.65 3.85 1.43
N ALA A 50 8.95 4.81 0.83
CA ALA A 50 8.02 4.54 -0.27
C ALA A 50 8.75 3.99 -1.50
N MET A 51 9.88 4.57 -1.88
CA MET A 51 10.68 4.13 -3.03
C MET A 51 11.26 2.73 -2.83
N ILE A 52 11.67 2.40 -1.61
CA ILE A 52 12.11 1.04 -1.24
C ILE A 52 10.99 0.03 -1.45
N ILE A 53 9.78 0.34 -0.95
CA ILE A 53 8.61 -0.54 -1.07
C ILE A 53 8.17 -0.65 -2.54
N CYS A 54 8.19 0.45 -3.30
CA CYS A 54 7.96 0.45 -4.75
C CYS A 54 8.93 -0.50 -5.47
N GLY A 55 10.20 -0.54 -5.07
CA GLY A 55 11.18 -1.50 -5.58
C GLY A 55 10.81 -2.96 -5.31
N CYS A 56 10.30 -3.25 -4.10
CA CYS A 56 9.79 -4.58 -3.75
C CYS A 56 8.54 -4.93 -4.56
N MET A 57 7.59 -3.99 -4.71
CA MET A 57 6.39 -4.15 -5.51
C MET A 57 6.71 -4.40 -6.99
N ALA A 58 7.69 -3.71 -7.55
CA ALA A 58 8.14 -3.93 -8.93
C ALA A 58 8.71 -5.35 -9.12
N ARG A 59 9.49 -5.86 -8.16
CA ARG A 59 9.99 -7.24 -8.16
C ARG A 59 8.85 -8.26 -8.02
N LEU A 60 7.89 -7.99 -7.13
CA LEU A 60 6.69 -8.82 -6.99
C LEU A 60 5.90 -8.87 -8.30
N LYS A 61 5.65 -7.73 -8.96
CA LYS A 61 4.94 -7.66 -10.24
C LYS A 61 5.60 -8.50 -11.32
N LYS A 62 6.94 -8.47 -11.40
CA LYS A 62 7.70 -9.27 -12.37
C LYS A 62 7.56 -10.77 -12.14
N ASN A 63 7.46 -11.21 -10.88
CA ASN A 63 7.42 -12.62 -10.51
C ASN A 63 5.99 -13.18 -10.39
N ASN A 64 5.04 -12.34 -10.00
CA ASN A 64 3.64 -12.67 -9.79
C ASN A 64 2.78 -11.39 -9.83
N SER A 65 2.26 -11.06 -11.02
CA SER A 65 1.40 -9.90 -11.22
C SER A 65 0.10 -9.98 -10.40
N ASP A 66 -0.46 -11.18 -10.21
CA ASP A 66 -1.74 -11.34 -9.51
C ASP A 66 -1.66 -10.98 -8.03
N LEU A 67 -0.53 -11.27 -7.37
CA LEU A 67 -0.30 -10.87 -5.98
C LEU A 67 0.03 -9.39 -5.86
N HIS A 68 0.76 -8.84 -6.83
CA HIS A 68 0.99 -7.40 -6.92
C HIS A 68 -0.33 -6.64 -7.03
N ASP A 69 -1.19 -7.02 -7.98
CA ASP A 69 -2.45 -6.32 -8.24
C ASP A 69 -3.40 -6.44 -7.03
N LEU A 70 -3.40 -7.59 -6.35
CA LEU A 70 -4.14 -7.78 -5.11
C LEU A 70 -3.70 -6.80 -4.00
N LEU A 71 -2.39 -6.59 -3.82
CA LEU A 71 -1.88 -5.62 -2.85
C LEU A 71 -2.24 -4.18 -3.24
N VAL A 72 -2.18 -3.83 -4.53
CA VAL A 72 -2.57 -2.50 -5.02
C VAL A 72 -4.05 -2.24 -4.81
N ASP A 73 -4.91 -3.17 -5.21
CA ASP A 73 -6.37 -3.06 -5.03
C ASP A 73 -6.73 -2.90 -3.54
N TYR A 74 -6.03 -3.61 -2.64
CA TYR A 74 -6.30 -3.53 -1.21
C TYR A 74 -5.74 -2.25 -0.57
N TYR A 75 -4.43 -2.00 -0.69
CA TYR A 75 -3.76 -0.95 0.08
C TYR A 75 -3.80 0.44 -0.56
N VAL A 76 -3.81 0.51 -1.90
CA VAL A 76 -3.81 1.77 -2.66
C VAL A 76 -5.25 2.17 -3.00
N VAL A 77 -6.01 1.27 -3.63
CA VAL A 77 -7.40 1.55 -4.04
C VAL A 77 -8.36 1.51 -2.86
N GLY A 78 -8.06 0.70 -1.83
CA GLY A 78 -8.89 0.60 -0.62
C GLY A 78 -10.08 -0.35 -0.78
N MET A 79 -9.98 -1.38 -1.63
CA MET A 79 -11.03 -2.39 -1.79
C MET A 79 -11.17 -3.25 -0.53
N THR A 80 -12.42 -3.59 -0.17
CA THR A 80 -12.71 -4.51 0.94
C THR A 80 -12.51 -5.97 0.54
N PHE A 81 -12.39 -6.87 1.52
CA PHE A 81 -12.35 -8.32 1.27
C PHE A 81 -13.53 -8.81 0.43
N MET A 82 -14.74 -8.32 0.72
CA MET A 82 -15.96 -8.67 -0.03
C MET A 82 -15.89 -8.18 -1.48
N SER A 83 -15.36 -6.98 -1.73
CA SER A 83 -15.20 -6.46 -3.10
C SER A 83 -14.16 -7.24 -3.89
N LEU A 84 -13.05 -7.62 -3.25
CA LEU A 84 -12.00 -8.44 -3.85
C LEU A 84 -12.48 -9.87 -4.12
N ALA A 85 -13.21 -10.46 -3.19
CA ALA A 85 -13.83 -11.77 -3.31
C ALA A 85 -14.78 -11.82 -4.52
N GLY A 86 -15.61 -10.79 -4.68
CA GLY A 86 -16.44 -10.59 -5.87
C GLY A 86 -15.63 -10.48 -7.15
N LYS A 87 -14.58 -9.64 -7.17
CA LYS A 87 -13.70 -9.44 -8.34
C LYS A 87 -12.99 -10.73 -8.78
N HIS A 88 -12.60 -11.57 -7.84
CA HIS A 88 -11.89 -12.83 -8.10
C HIS A 88 -12.80 -14.07 -8.09
N CYS A 89 -14.12 -13.91 -8.00
CA CYS A 89 -15.11 -14.99 -7.92
C CYS A 89 -14.75 -16.08 -6.88
N CYS A 90 -14.31 -15.67 -5.69
CA CYS A 90 -13.85 -16.57 -4.64
C CYS A 90 -14.33 -16.10 -3.26
N SER A 91 -14.11 -16.91 -2.22
CA SER A 91 -14.49 -16.52 -0.84
C SER A 91 -13.53 -15.51 -0.24
N ASP A 92 -14.01 -14.64 0.65
CA ASP A 92 -13.22 -13.67 1.42
C ASP A 92 -12.04 -14.32 2.16
N GLY A 93 -12.23 -15.51 2.74
CA GLY A 93 -11.16 -16.25 3.42
C GLY A 93 -10.03 -16.71 2.49
N TYR A 94 -10.33 -16.93 1.21
CA TYR A 94 -9.31 -17.23 0.19
C TYR A 94 -8.54 -15.97 -0.20
N ILE A 95 -9.22 -14.83 -0.31
CA ILE A 95 -8.55 -13.52 -0.49
C ILE A 95 -7.62 -13.23 0.68
N GLY A 96 -8.06 -13.42 1.92
CA GLY A 96 -7.23 -13.21 3.12
C GLY A 96 -5.92 -14.02 3.08
N LYS A 97 -6.00 -15.32 2.73
CA LYS A 97 -4.80 -16.17 2.58
C LYS A 97 -3.87 -15.70 1.47
N ARG A 98 -4.42 -15.24 0.33
CA ARG A 98 -3.63 -14.70 -0.78
C ARG A 98 -2.96 -13.38 -0.42
N LEU A 99 -3.68 -12.51 0.30
CA LEU A 99 -3.17 -11.23 0.78
C LEU A 99 -2.02 -11.46 1.77
N GLN A 100 -2.23 -12.31 2.78
CA GLN A 100 -1.18 -12.68 3.74
C GLN A 100 0.07 -13.27 3.05
N LYS A 101 -0.14 -14.10 2.00
CA LYS A 101 0.97 -14.61 1.19
C LYS A 101 1.72 -13.47 0.48
N ALA A 102 1.02 -12.51 -0.10
CA ALA A 102 1.64 -11.37 -0.77
C ALA A 102 2.41 -10.48 0.21
N GLU A 103 1.82 -10.18 1.36
CA GLU A 103 2.43 -9.43 2.46
C GLU A 103 3.72 -10.10 2.94
N GLY A 104 3.67 -11.42 3.21
CA GLY A 104 4.84 -12.19 3.65
C GLY A 104 5.97 -12.22 2.62
N ILE A 105 5.67 -12.11 1.32
CA ILE A 105 6.71 -11.98 0.29
C ILE A 105 7.41 -10.63 0.38
N ILE A 106 6.66 -9.53 0.55
CA ILE A 106 7.24 -8.19 0.71
C ILE A 106 8.07 -8.12 2.00
N GLU A 107 7.52 -8.62 3.11
CA GLU A 107 8.24 -8.71 4.38
C GLU A 107 9.54 -9.51 4.23
N GLY A 108 9.49 -10.67 3.60
CA GLY A 108 10.65 -11.51 3.32
C GLY A 108 11.70 -10.84 2.45
N MET A 109 11.30 -10.05 1.44
CA MET A 109 12.24 -9.26 0.63
C MET A 109 12.96 -8.20 1.46
N LEU A 110 12.24 -7.48 2.31
CA LEU A 110 12.84 -6.46 3.17
C LEU A 110 13.78 -7.09 4.21
N MET A 111 13.42 -8.24 4.77
CA MET A 111 14.28 -8.99 5.69
C MET A 111 15.53 -9.54 5.01
N ALA A 112 15.39 -10.14 3.83
CA ALA A 112 16.51 -10.73 3.10
C ALA A 112 17.57 -9.70 2.68
N LEU A 113 17.17 -8.44 2.51
CA LEU A 113 18.05 -7.33 2.15
C LEU A 113 18.55 -6.54 3.38
N ASP A 114 18.21 -6.96 4.59
CA ASP A 114 18.47 -6.26 5.87
C ASP A 114 18.08 -4.76 5.82
N ILE A 115 16.98 -4.46 5.14
CA ILE A 115 16.48 -3.10 4.98
C ILE A 115 15.81 -2.67 6.27
N ARG A 116 16.15 -1.47 6.75
CA ARG A 116 15.46 -0.78 7.85
C ARG A 116 14.70 0.41 7.27
N LEU A 117 13.40 0.47 7.57
CA LEU A 117 12.53 1.58 7.17
C LEU A 117 12.52 2.61 8.30
N GLU A 118 12.38 3.89 7.99
CA GLU A 118 12.28 4.93 9.01
C GLU A 118 11.04 4.71 9.89
N MET A 119 9.94 4.26 9.29
CA MET A 119 8.72 3.96 10.04
C MET A 119 8.85 2.79 11.04
N ASP A 120 9.89 1.95 10.93
CA ASP A 120 10.18 0.91 11.92
C ASP A 120 10.64 1.50 13.26
N ILE A 121 11.32 2.65 13.22
CA ILE A 121 11.88 3.32 14.40
C ILE A 121 10.75 3.93 15.25
N VAL A 122 9.72 4.46 14.60
CA VAL A 122 8.57 5.09 15.28
C VAL A 122 7.77 4.08 16.11
N VAL A 123 7.68 2.83 15.66
CA VAL A 123 7.00 1.75 16.41
C VAL A 123 7.73 1.44 17.73
N ASN A 124 9.06 1.59 17.78
CA ASN A 124 9.83 1.29 18.98
C ASN A 124 9.78 2.38 20.06
N ASN A 125 9.38 3.62 19.71
CA ASN A 125 9.35 4.76 20.65
C ASN A 125 7.97 4.99 21.31
N SER A 126 7.02 4.06 21.14
CA SER A 126 5.66 4.18 21.68
C SER A 126 5.36 3.21 22.84
N ASN A 127 6.39 2.70 23.53
CA ASN A 127 6.26 1.86 24.72
C ASN A 127 6.69 2.59 26.00
#